data_AF-A0A3A5WGN8-F1
#
_entry.id   AF-A0A3A5WGN8-F1
#
_cell.length_a   1.000
_cell.length_b   1.000
_cell.length_c   1.000
_cell.angle_alpha   90.00
_cell.angle_beta   90.00
_cell.angle_gamma   90.00
#
_symmetry.space_group_name_H-M   'P 1'
#
loop_
_entity.id
_entity.type
_entity.pdbx_description
1 polymer ?
#
loop_
_entity_poly.entity_id
_entity_poly.type
_entity_poly.pdbx_seq_one_letter_code
_entity_poly.pdbx_strand_id
1 'polypeptide(L)'
;MEMGIAEEYAHKLATDRNMTDIKAMAADEIASCLGVSKDDEIFTGAMNALAELGQRRQKKRSRKITISRKALDDDDMDLAGTKFNVLNHVLVPHQELVPVEDEESALEPWGLLTTDEETGEPRLAKELLPKILITDPVVQVIKETVERKRDAEAGEGEDAAPLP
;
A
#
# COMPACT_ATOMS: atom_id res chain seq x y z
N MET A 1 -21.42 11.66 -26.40
CA MET A 1 -22.51 12.20 -25.54
C MET A 1 -22.37 11.53 -24.18
N GLU A 2 -21.53 12.08 -23.29
CA GLU A 2 -21.05 11.33 -22.11
C GLU A 2 -21.92 11.49 -20.86
N MET A 3 -22.83 12.48 -20.80
CA MET A 3 -23.77 12.69 -19.68
C MET A 3 -25.08 13.37 -20.12
N GLY A 4 -25.58 13.08 -21.33
CA GLY A 4 -26.77 13.76 -21.88
C GLY A 4 -26.55 15.20 -22.36
N ILE A 5 -25.29 15.67 -22.36
CA ILE A 5 -24.88 16.98 -22.86
C ILE A 5 -23.90 16.76 -24.03
N ALA A 6 -24.02 17.57 -25.09
CA ALA A 6 -23.07 17.52 -26.19
C ALA A 6 -21.68 18.04 -25.72
N GLU A 7 -20.62 17.39 -26.20
CA GLU A 7 -19.24 17.62 -25.77
C GLU A 7 -18.78 19.08 -25.96
N GLU A 8 -19.33 19.75 -26.97
CA GLU A 8 -19.10 21.17 -27.26
C GLU A 8 -19.49 22.09 -26.09
N TYR A 9 -20.60 21.79 -25.40
CA TYR A 9 -21.07 22.59 -24.27
C TYR A 9 -20.26 22.31 -23.00
N ALA A 10 -19.84 21.06 -22.81
CA ALA A 10 -18.96 20.69 -21.70
C ALA A 10 -17.59 21.36 -21.82
N HIS A 11 -17.03 21.42 -23.04
CA HIS A 11 -15.75 22.09 -23.31
C HIS A 11 -15.85 23.59 -23.03
N LYS A 12 -16.90 24.27 -23.49
CA LYS A 12 -17.13 25.70 -23.21
C LYS A 12 -17.14 26.01 -21.72
N LEU A 13 -17.77 25.15 -20.91
CA LEU A 13 -17.84 25.31 -19.47
C LEU A 13 -16.49 25.04 -18.76
N ALA A 14 -15.65 24.19 -19.34
CA ALA A 14 -14.40 23.71 -18.74
C ALA A 14 -13.12 24.42 -19.23
N THR A 15 -13.21 25.32 -20.23
CA THR A 15 -12.05 25.92 -20.93
C THR A 15 -10.97 26.47 -19.98
N ASP A 16 -11.36 27.07 -18.84
CA ASP A 16 -10.42 27.65 -17.85
C ASP A 16 -10.85 27.44 -16.39
N ARG A 17 -11.79 26.53 -16.12
CA ARG A 17 -12.41 26.38 -14.79
C ARG A 17 -12.42 24.93 -14.34
N ASN A 18 -12.10 24.73 -13.06
CA ASN A 18 -12.25 23.42 -12.44
C ASN A 18 -13.71 23.22 -11.97
N MET A 19 -14.06 21.97 -11.60
CA MET A 19 -15.41 21.62 -11.15
C MET A 19 -15.90 22.38 -9.91
N THR A 20 -15.01 22.82 -9.03
CA THR A 20 -15.34 23.61 -7.84
C THR A 20 -15.73 25.04 -8.22
N ASP A 21 -14.99 25.64 -9.14
CA ASP A 21 -15.25 26.98 -9.64
C ASP A 21 -16.55 27.01 -10.44
N ILE A 22 -16.78 26.02 -11.30
CA ILE A 22 -18.02 25.87 -12.08
C ILE A 22 -19.27 25.81 -11.18
N LYS A 23 -19.16 25.22 -9.99
CA LYS A 23 -20.28 25.10 -9.03
C LYS A 23 -20.52 26.33 -8.18
N ALA A 24 -19.49 27.17 -8.00
CA ALA A 24 -19.62 28.42 -7.28
C ALA A 24 -20.25 29.53 -8.15
N MET A 25 -20.32 29.31 -9.47
CA MET A 25 -20.97 30.22 -10.41
C MET A 25 -22.47 30.33 -10.16
N ALA A 26 -23.00 31.53 -10.39
CA ALA A 26 -24.44 31.72 -10.45
C ALA A 26 -25.01 31.06 -11.72
N ALA A 27 -26.28 30.64 -11.66
CA ALA A 27 -27.01 30.05 -12.77
C ALA A 27 -26.92 30.91 -14.06
N ASP A 28 -26.92 32.22 -13.89
CA ASP A 28 -26.85 33.22 -14.96
C ASP A 28 -25.50 33.22 -15.67
N GLU A 29 -24.41 32.98 -14.94
CA GLU A 29 -23.07 32.89 -15.51
C GLU A 29 -22.89 31.57 -16.26
N ILE A 30 -23.50 30.48 -15.77
CA ILE A 30 -23.48 29.18 -16.43
C ILE A 30 -24.25 29.25 -17.76
N ALA A 31 -25.43 29.91 -17.78
CA ALA A 31 -26.20 30.16 -19.00
C ALA A 31 -25.42 30.98 -20.02
N SER A 32 -24.71 32.02 -19.56
CA SER A 32 -23.84 32.86 -20.39
C SER A 32 -22.67 32.07 -21.00
N CYS A 33 -22.00 31.21 -20.22
CA CYS A 33 -20.90 30.36 -20.71
C CYS A 33 -21.36 29.31 -21.72
N LEU A 34 -22.58 28.78 -21.56
CA LEU A 34 -23.16 27.82 -22.49
C LEU A 34 -23.72 28.50 -23.76
N GLY A 35 -24.08 29.79 -23.66
CA GLY A 35 -24.72 30.56 -24.72
C GLY A 35 -26.17 30.17 -24.96
N VAL A 36 -26.86 29.75 -23.90
CA VAL A 36 -28.18 29.08 -23.93
C VAL A 36 -29.12 29.76 -22.92
N SER A 37 -30.42 29.79 -23.18
CA SER A 37 -31.41 30.36 -22.26
C SER A 37 -31.59 29.47 -21.02
N LYS A 38 -32.07 30.07 -19.91
CA LYS A 38 -32.38 29.32 -18.68
C LYS A 38 -33.52 28.33 -18.84
N ASP A 39 -34.41 28.60 -19.80
CA ASP A 39 -35.60 27.78 -20.07
C ASP A 39 -35.32 26.64 -21.06
N ASP A 40 -34.10 26.59 -21.63
CA ASP A 40 -33.74 25.53 -22.57
C ASP A 40 -33.46 24.20 -21.86
N GLU A 41 -33.84 23.11 -22.50
CA GLU A 41 -33.62 21.75 -22.01
C GLU A 41 -32.12 21.45 -21.82
N ILE A 42 -31.26 22.08 -22.61
CA ILE A 42 -29.79 21.95 -22.54
C ILE A 42 -29.26 22.55 -21.22
N PHE A 43 -29.77 23.70 -20.79
CA PHE A 43 -29.38 24.33 -19.52
C PHE A 43 -29.84 23.49 -18.33
N THR A 44 -31.09 23.00 -18.39
CA THR A 44 -31.65 22.11 -17.36
C THR A 44 -30.85 20.81 -17.24
N GLY A 45 -30.46 20.23 -18.37
CA GLY A 45 -29.59 19.05 -18.43
C GLY A 45 -28.20 19.29 -17.83
N ALA A 46 -27.58 20.44 -18.13
CA ALA A 46 -26.29 20.84 -17.57
C ALA A 46 -26.33 20.99 -16.04
N MET A 47 -27.37 21.63 -15.50
CA MET A 47 -27.54 21.80 -14.06
C MET A 47 -27.73 20.45 -13.33
N ASN A 48 -28.52 19.55 -13.91
CA ASN A 48 -28.72 18.21 -13.35
C ASN A 48 -27.43 17.39 -13.35
N ALA A 49 -26.65 17.42 -14.43
CA ALA A 49 -25.36 16.74 -14.50
C ALA A 49 -24.34 17.30 -13.48
N LEU A 50 -24.29 18.63 -13.30
CA LEU A 50 -23.41 19.26 -12.31
C LEU A 50 -23.77 18.87 -10.86
N ALA A 51 -25.06 18.73 -10.57
CA ALA A 51 -25.56 18.26 -9.28
C ALA A 51 -25.14 16.81 -9.02
N GLU A 52 -25.30 15.92 -10.00
CA GLU A 52 -24.96 14.50 -9.89
C GLU A 52 -23.45 14.26 -9.72
N LEU A 53 -22.60 14.99 -10.47
CA LEU A 53 -21.15 14.85 -10.40
C LEU A 53 -20.57 15.23 -9.01
N GLY A 54 -21.33 16.00 -8.20
CA GLY A 54 -20.92 16.40 -6.85
C GLY A 54 -21.01 15.30 -5.80
N GLN A 55 -21.97 14.39 -5.95
CA GLN A 55 -22.19 13.33 -4.97
C GLN A 55 -21.17 12.21 -5.12
N ARG A 56 -20.70 11.95 -6.35
CA ARG A 56 -19.70 10.90 -6.65
C ARG A 56 -18.32 11.18 -6.03
N ARG A 57 -18.01 12.43 -5.69
CA ARG A 57 -16.70 12.87 -5.17
C ARG A 57 -16.72 13.31 -3.70
N GLN A 58 -17.70 12.89 -2.92
CA GLN A 58 -17.60 12.95 -1.45
C GLN A 58 -16.43 12.05 -1.03
N LYS A 59 -15.22 12.63 -0.97
CA LYS A 59 -14.06 12.01 -0.33
C LYS A 59 -14.51 11.65 1.08
N LYS A 60 -14.64 10.36 1.38
CA LYS A 60 -14.89 9.88 2.75
C LYS A 60 -13.86 10.58 3.63
N ARG A 61 -14.28 11.50 4.50
CA ARG A 61 -13.36 12.16 5.43
C ARG A 61 -12.72 11.04 6.26
N SER A 62 -11.43 10.78 6.03
CA SER A 62 -10.66 9.82 6.79
C SER A 62 -10.69 10.28 8.24
N ARG A 63 -11.48 9.61 9.08
CA ARG A 63 -11.35 9.77 10.52
C ARG A 63 -9.97 9.25 10.89
N LYS A 64 -9.26 9.98 11.76
CA LYS A 64 -8.06 9.46 12.42
C LYS A 64 -8.52 8.29 13.28
N ILE A 65 -8.37 7.08 12.76
CA ILE A 65 -8.59 5.85 13.52
C ILE A 65 -7.24 5.54 14.14
N THR A 66 -7.21 5.42 15.47
CA THR A 66 -6.09 4.78 16.16
C THR A 66 -6.21 3.30 15.84
N ILE A 67 -5.57 2.87 14.75
CA ILE A 67 -5.51 1.46 14.37
C ILE A 67 -4.53 0.82 15.35
N SER A 68 -4.98 -0.16 16.12
CA SER A 68 -4.08 -0.96 16.95
C SER A 68 -3.17 -1.77 16.04
N ARG A 69 -1.93 -2.04 16.46
CA ARG A 69 -0.97 -2.85 15.69
C ARG A 69 -1.58 -4.18 15.21
N LYS A 70 -2.36 -4.81 16.09
CA LYS A 70 -3.13 -6.03 15.83
C LYS A 70 -4.14 -5.94 14.68
N ALA A 71 -4.69 -4.76 14.39
CA ALA A 71 -5.64 -4.58 13.29
C ALA A 71 -4.94 -4.37 11.93
N LEU A 72 -3.65 -3.99 11.92
CA LEU A 72 -2.85 -3.99 10.68
C LEU A 72 -2.42 -5.41 10.30
N ASP A 73 -2.06 -6.23 11.28
CA ASP A 73 -1.68 -7.63 11.06
C ASP A 73 -2.84 -8.48 10.47
N ASP A 74 -4.10 -8.12 10.79
CA ASP A 74 -5.30 -8.77 10.24
C ASP A 74 -5.65 -8.31 8.80
N ASP A 75 -5.22 -7.11 8.38
CA ASP A 75 -5.52 -6.53 7.06
C ASP A 75 -4.51 -6.94 5.96
N ASP A 76 -3.29 -7.39 6.33
CA ASP A 76 -2.22 -7.72 5.37
C ASP A 76 -2.25 -9.16 4.81
N MET A 77 -3.17 -10.02 5.27
CA MET A 77 -3.32 -11.39 4.74
C MET A 77 -4.78 -11.76 4.47
N ASP A 78 -5.12 -12.01 3.20
CA ASP A 78 -6.43 -12.51 2.76
C ASP A 78 -6.81 -13.80 3.53
N LEU A 79 -7.73 -13.64 4.49
CA LEU A 79 -8.21 -14.64 5.47
C LEU A 79 -9.13 -15.73 4.88
N ALA A 80 -8.85 -16.23 3.67
CA ALA A 80 -9.63 -17.29 3.05
C ALA A 80 -9.09 -18.69 3.44
N GLY A 81 -9.53 -19.21 4.59
CA GLY A 81 -9.42 -20.63 4.96
C GLY A 81 -8.14 -21.03 5.70
N THR A 82 -8.26 -22.06 6.55
CA THR A 82 -7.23 -22.62 7.45
C THR A 82 -5.80 -22.39 6.97
N LYS A 83 -5.05 -21.51 7.64
CA LYS A 83 -3.66 -21.15 7.30
C LYS A 83 -2.84 -22.43 7.05
N PHE A 84 -2.55 -22.72 5.79
CA PHE A 84 -1.69 -23.85 5.44
C PHE A 84 -0.26 -23.50 5.82
N ASN A 85 0.32 -24.25 6.75
CA ASN A 85 1.73 -24.08 7.07
C ASN A 85 2.58 -24.65 5.94
N VAL A 86 3.22 -23.76 5.17
CA VAL A 86 4.09 -24.10 4.04
C VAL A 86 5.24 -25.01 4.48
N LEU A 87 5.71 -24.89 5.73
CA LEU A 87 6.76 -25.73 6.30
C LEU A 87 6.38 -27.22 6.41
N ASN A 88 5.08 -27.54 6.41
CA ASN A 88 4.60 -28.92 6.48
C ASN A 88 4.52 -29.61 5.10
N HIS A 89 4.92 -28.92 4.03
CA HIS A 89 4.84 -29.46 2.69
C HIS A 89 6.07 -30.32 2.35
N VAL A 90 5.86 -31.49 1.73
CA VAL A 90 6.93 -32.46 1.41
C VAL A 90 8.05 -31.90 0.52
N LEU A 91 7.76 -30.91 -0.32
CA LEU A 91 8.74 -30.27 -1.21
C LEU A 91 9.51 -29.13 -0.54
N VAL A 92 9.11 -28.72 0.66
CA VAL A 92 9.75 -27.61 1.38
C VAL A 92 10.78 -28.22 2.33
N PRO A 93 12.09 -28.00 2.10
CA PRO A 93 13.11 -28.50 3.00
C PRO A 93 13.02 -27.77 4.34
N HIS A 94 13.47 -28.44 5.40
CA HIS A 94 13.60 -27.81 6.72
C HIS A 94 14.69 -26.73 6.68
N GLN A 95 14.35 -25.57 7.21
CA GLN A 95 15.22 -24.40 7.30
C GLN A 95 15.34 -23.98 8.77
N GLU A 96 16.54 -23.56 9.17
CA GLU A 96 16.85 -23.10 10.52
C GLU A 96 17.61 -21.78 10.43
N LEU A 97 17.39 -20.90 11.41
CA LEU A 97 18.12 -19.64 11.53
C LEU A 97 19.48 -19.90 12.16
N VAL A 98 20.52 -19.35 11.57
CA VAL A 98 21.87 -19.37 12.14
C VAL A 98 22.03 -18.14 13.05
N PRO A 99 22.40 -18.30 14.33
CA PRO A 99 22.72 -17.18 15.21
C PRO A 99 23.87 -16.34 14.65
N VAL A 100 23.85 -15.03 14.90
CA VAL A 100 24.86 -14.11 14.38
C VAL A 100 26.26 -14.48 14.89
N GLU A 101 26.37 -15.01 16.11
CA GLU A 101 27.62 -15.46 16.70
C GLU A 101 28.23 -16.68 15.98
N ASP A 102 27.37 -17.53 15.39
CA ASP A 102 27.78 -18.77 14.75
C ASP A 102 27.90 -18.64 13.21
N GLU A 103 27.52 -17.50 12.64
CA GLU A 103 27.50 -17.27 11.19
C GLU A 103 28.86 -17.51 10.53
N GLU A 104 29.96 -17.04 11.15
CA GLU A 104 31.31 -17.20 10.60
C GLU A 104 31.71 -18.68 10.53
N SER A 105 31.41 -19.44 11.59
CA SER A 105 31.72 -20.87 11.67
C SER A 105 30.86 -21.68 10.70
N ALA A 106 29.57 -21.34 10.57
CA ALA A 106 28.66 -22.01 9.66
C ALA A 106 29.02 -21.76 8.17
N LEU A 107 29.57 -20.59 7.86
CA LEU A 107 29.94 -20.18 6.50
C LEU A 107 31.40 -20.45 6.14
N GLU A 108 32.23 -20.90 7.09
CA GLU A 108 33.64 -21.27 6.88
C GLU A 108 33.86 -22.16 5.63
N PRO A 109 33.04 -23.22 5.36
CA PRO A 109 33.26 -24.10 4.21
C PRO A 109 33.15 -23.41 2.86
N TRP A 110 32.50 -22.25 2.79
CA TRP A 110 32.27 -21.51 1.56
C TRP A 110 33.38 -20.51 1.24
N GLY A 111 34.34 -20.30 2.14
CA GLY A 111 35.50 -19.44 1.90
C GLY A 111 35.13 -17.97 1.65
N LEU A 112 34.14 -17.46 2.39
CA LEU A 112 33.58 -16.11 2.19
C LEU A 112 34.29 -15.00 2.99
N LEU A 113 35.32 -15.33 3.77
CA LEU A 113 36.12 -14.35 4.51
C LEU A 113 36.96 -13.52 3.53
N THR A 114 36.70 -12.22 3.51
CA THR A 114 37.39 -11.22 2.70
C THR A 114 37.86 -10.08 3.58
N THR A 115 38.81 -9.29 3.12
CA THR A 115 39.22 -8.08 3.82
C THR A 115 38.34 -6.92 3.36
N ASP A 116 37.83 -6.12 4.29
CA ASP A 116 37.15 -4.88 3.96
C ASP A 116 38.15 -3.87 3.36
N GLU A 117 37.78 -3.24 2.25
CA GLU A 117 38.62 -2.28 1.53
C GLU A 117 38.75 -0.95 2.29
N GLU A 118 37.77 -0.60 3.13
CA GLU A 118 37.74 0.66 3.88
C GLU A 118 38.41 0.53 5.25
N THR A 119 38.09 -0.54 5.99
CA THR A 119 38.57 -0.74 7.37
C THR A 119 39.78 -1.65 7.49
N GLY A 120 40.03 -2.52 6.50
CA GLY A 120 41.09 -3.53 6.55
C GLY A 120 40.79 -4.70 7.50
N GLU A 121 39.59 -4.75 8.08
CA GLU A 121 39.15 -5.82 8.98
C GLU A 121 38.56 -7.02 8.19
N PRO A 122 38.58 -8.24 8.74
CA PRO A 122 37.93 -9.38 8.11
C PRO A 122 36.40 -9.19 8.07
N ARG A 123 35.81 -9.33 6.88
CA ARG A 123 34.37 -9.28 6.62
C ARG A 123 33.89 -10.53 5.88
N LEU A 124 32.68 -10.98 6.19
CA LEU A 124 31.99 -12.02 5.42
C LEU A 124 31.37 -11.41 4.15
N ALA A 125 31.74 -11.94 2.98
CA ALA A 125 31.19 -11.56 1.68
C ALA A 125 29.78 -12.16 1.46
N LYS A 126 28.80 -11.73 2.28
CA LYS A 126 27.41 -12.22 2.25
C LYS A 126 26.73 -12.00 0.90
N GLU A 127 27.20 -11.04 0.11
CA GLU A 127 26.71 -10.74 -1.24
C GLU A 127 26.87 -11.89 -2.24
N LEU A 128 27.79 -12.84 -1.97
CA LEU A 128 28.04 -14.01 -2.81
C LEU A 128 27.07 -15.16 -2.54
N LEU A 129 26.33 -15.11 -1.42
CA LEU A 129 25.37 -16.15 -1.08
C LEU A 129 24.08 -16.03 -1.91
N PRO A 130 23.40 -17.16 -2.19
CA PRO A 130 22.08 -17.14 -2.80
C PRO A 130 21.09 -16.31 -1.97
N LYS A 131 20.43 -15.36 -2.63
CA LYS A 131 19.45 -14.48 -1.99
C LYS A 131 18.05 -15.09 -2.06
N ILE A 132 17.34 -15.02 -0.95
CA ILE A 132 15.91 -15.34 -0.86
C ILE A 132 15.11 -14.06 -0.70
N LEU A 133 13.89 -14.03 -1.24
CA LEU A 133 13.03 -12.86 -1.15
C LEU A 133 12.40 -12.76 0.24
N ILE A 134 12.27 -11.54 0.75
CA ILE A 134 11.60 -11.33 2.04
C ILE A 134 10.11 -11.71 1.97
N THR A 135 9.49 -11.61 0.79
CA THR A 135 8.10 -12.01 0.54
C THR A 135 7.94 -13.51 0.29
N ASP A 136 8.99 -14.31 0.46
CA ASP A 136 8.89 -15.77 0.37
C ASP A 136 8.01 -16.31 1.50
N PRO A 137 7.01 -17.19 1.22
CA PRO A 137 6.13 -17.75 2.24
C PRO A 137 6.85 -18.46 3.39
N VAL A 138 7.97 -19.13 3.12
CA VAL A 138 8.76 -19.84 4.14
C VAL A 138 9.41 -18.83 5.09
N VAL A 139 9.99 -17.77 4.54
CA VAL A 139 10.63 -16.68 5.31
C VAL A 139 9.59 -15.99 6.18
N GLN A 140 8.41 -15.69 5.63
CA GLN A 140 7.31 -15.05 6.38
C GLN A 140 6.84 -15.90 7.56
N VAL A 141 6.67 -17.22 7.38
CA VAL A 141 6.26 -18.12 8.47
C VAL A 141 7.32 -18.22 9.57
N ILE A 142 8.60 -18.31 9.19
CA ILE A 142 9.71 -18.35 10.17
C ILE A 142 9.77 -17.04 10.94
N LYS A 143 9.67 -15.90 10.25
CA LYS A 143 9.66 -14.56 10.86
C LYS A 143 8.52 -14.41 11.87
N GLU A 144 7.28 -14.70 11.46
CA GLU A 144 6.10 -14.62 12.35
C GLU A 144 6.27 -15.50 13.59
N THR A 145 6.84 -16.71 13.42
CA THR A 145 7.05 -17.65 14.53
C THR A 145 8.07 -17.12 15.54
N VAL A 146 9.17 -16.53 15.06
CA VAL A 146 10.24 -15.96 15.91
C VAL A 146 9.78 -14.69 16.61
N GLU A 147 9.13 -13.78 15.88
CA GLU A 147 8.59 -12.55 16.45
C GLU A 147 7.53 -12.87 17.50
N ARG A 148 6.62 -13.81 17.24
CA ARG A 148 5.64 -14.27 18.23
C ARG A 148 6.29 -14.87 19.49
N LYS A 149 7.40 -15.61 19.33
CA LYS A 149 8.14 -16.15 20.47
C LYS A 149 8.79 -15.02 21.29
N ARG A 150 9.41 -14.05 20.61
CA ARG A 150 10.02 -12.88 21.24
C ARG A 150 8.97 -12.03 21.97
N ASP A 151 7.81 -11.79 21.38
CA ASP A 151 6.73 -11.03 22.00
C ASP A 151 6.19 -11.74 23.26
N ALA A 152 6.09 -13.08 23.21
CA ALA A 152 5.71 -13.87 24.37
C ALA A 152 6.76 -13.81 25.49
N GLU A 153 8.04 -13.71 25.15
CA GLU A 153 9.16 -13.61 26.11
C GLU A 153 9.34 -12.19 26.67
N ALA A 154 9.08 -11.15 25.88
CA ALA A 154 9.24 -9.75 26.29
C ALA A 154 8.11 -9.23 27.21
N GLY A 155 6.94 -9.86 27.18
CA GLY A 155 5.76 -9.39 27.93
C GLY A 155 5.18 -8.08 27.37
N GLU A 156 3.92 -7.76 27.72
CA GLU A 156 3.13 -6.65 27.13
C GLU A 156 3.70 -5.21 27.35
N GLY A 157 4.92 -5.05 27.87
CA GLY A 157 5.47 -3.76 28.30
C GLY A 157 6.66 -3.22 27.51
N GLU A 158 7.32 -4.01 26.66
CA GLU A 158 8.49 -3.57 25.89
C GLU A 158 8.15 -3.48 24.40
N ASP A 159 8.25 -2.28 23.82
CA ASP A 159 8.07 -2.05 22.38
C ASP A 159 9.17 -2.81 21.61
N ALA A 160 8.91 -4.09 21.29
CA ALA A 160 9.84 -4.91 20.54
C ALA A 160 9.97 -4.34 19.12
N ALA A 161 11.14 -3.77 18.83
CA ALA A 161 11.50 -3.31 17.49
C ALA A 161 11.46 -4.52 16.52
N PRO A 162 10.80 -4.40 15.34
CA PRO A 162 10.69 -5.50 14.39
C PRO A 162 12.07 -5.96 13.92
N LEU A 163 12.22 -7.27 13.66
CA LEU A 163 13.47 -7.79 13.13
C LEU A 163 13.61 -7.37 11.65
N PRO A 164 14.82 -6.92 11.24
CA PRO A 164 15.08 -6.52 9.86
C PRO A 164 14.90 -7.67 8.86
#